data_AF-A0A835F0H4-F1
#
_entry.id   AF-A0A835F0H4-F1
#
_cell.length_a   1.000
_cell.length_b   1.000
_cell.length_c   1.000
_cell.angle_alpha   90.00
_cell.angle_beta   90.00
_cell.angle_gamma   90.00
#
_symmetry.space_group_name_H-M   'P 1'
#
loop_
_entity.id
_entity.type
_entity.pdbx_description
1 polymer ?
#
loop_
_entity_poly.entity_id
_entity_poly.type
_entity_poly.pdbx_seq_one_letter_code
_entity_poly.pdbx_strand_id
1 'polypeptide(L)'
;MAAAASLPSLLLLLLAAAAALPAPSYGWGVDGHLMVCQIAQVHACASLQTPFCNLLCVLLKPVTTGNAVQGRLSDAAAAAVKDLLPSYAGNNLSSLCSWADDVKFRYHWSSPLHYIDTPDGLCTYSYDRDCKDEDGVKGRCVAGAINNYTSQLLTYGGSSAPQYNLTQALLFLSHFIGDIHQVWDANIIQTTEDDFYGTGVADYIDALTTNITGEWSEQVPSWEECGKNQTACPDIYASESITAACNWAYKGVDEDSTLDDAYFSSRLPVVNLRLAQGGVRLAATLNRIFG
;
A
#
# COMPACT_ATOMS: atom_id res chain seq x y z
N MET A 1 -2.74 39.39 -68.41
CA MET A 1 -3.92 39.64 -67.56
C MET A 1 -4.13 38.43 -66.66
N ALA A 2 -4.44 38.67 -65.39
CA ALA A 2 -4.67 37.72 -64.28
C ALA A 2 -3.40 36.96 -63.80
N ALA A 3 -2.64 37.49 -62.82
CA ALA A 3 -2.89 37.56 -61.37
C ALA A 3 -2.46 36.27 -60.64
N ALA A 4 -1.29 36.36 -60.00
CA ALA A 4 -0.76 35.40 -59.06
C ALA A 4 -1.57 35.40 -57.77
N ALA A 5 -1.89 34.22 -57.24
CA ALA A 5 -2.34 34.03 -55.87
C ALA A 5 -1.44 32.99 -55.21
N SER A 6 -0.57 33.47 -54.33
CA SER A 6 0.25 32.71 -53.41
C SER A 6 -0.64 32.02 -52.36
N LEU A 7 -0.64 30.69 -52.32
CA LEU A 7 -1.11 29.93 -51.17
C LEU A 7 0.03 29.84 -50.14
N PRO A 8 -0.19 30.20 -48.86
CA PRO A 8 0.87 30.15 -47.87
C PRO A 8 1.10 28.71 -47.37
N SER A 9 2.37 28.37 -47.18
CA SER A 9 2.89 27.12 -46.62
C SER A 9 2.46 26.87 -45.18
N LEU A 10 1.18 26.56 -44.93
CA LEU A 10 0.67 26.26 -43.59
C LEU A 10 0.19 24.81 -43.43
N LEU A 11 0.89 23.86 -44.07
CA LEU A 11 0.54 22.44 -44.01
C LEU A 11 1.78 21.57 -43.78
N LEU A 12 2.56 21.81 -42.71
CA LEU A 12 3.69 20.94 -42.35
C LEU A 12 4.22 21.05 -40.91
N LEU A 13 3.40 21.42 -39.92
CA LEU A 13 3.81 21.51 -38.50
C LEU A 13 2.73 21.01 -37.53
N LEU A 14 2.25 19.78 -37.74
CA LEU A 14 1.51 19.01 -36.72
C LEU A 14 2.13 17.62 -36.56
N LEU A 15 3.46 17.57 -36.48
CA LEU A 15 4.18 16.42 -35.97
C LEU A 15 4.35 16.59 -34.46
N ALA A 16 3.64 15.72 -33.74
CA ALA A 16 3.98 15.18 -32.43
C ALA A 16 4.44 16.21 -31.38
N ALA A 17 3.47 16.87 -30.76
CA ALA A 17 3.53 17.07 -29.32
C ALA A 17 2.40 16.25 -28.70
N ALA A 18 2.53 14.91 -28.77
CA ALA A 18 2.00 14.12 -27.69
C ALA A 18 2.82 14.57 -26.49
N ALA A 19 2.28 15.49 -25.68
CA ALA A 19 2.80 15.65 -24.33
C ALA A 19 2.81 14.23 -23.77
N ALA A 20 4.00 13.69 -23.50
CA ALA A 20 4.15 12.57 -22.62
C ALA A 20 3.64 13.08 -21.27
N LEU A 21 2.32 13.01 -21.09
CA LEU A 21 1.76 12.99 -19.76
C LEU A 21 2.48 11.81 -19.09
N PRO A 22 3.14 12.01 -17.94
CA PRO A 22 3.68 10.87 -17.20
C PRO A 22 2.56 9.85 -17.11
N ALA A 23 2.84 8.63 -17.59
CA ALA A 23 1.86 7.56 -17.51
C ALA A 23 1.37 7.52 -16.07
N PRO A 24 0.07 7.46 -15.80
CA PRO A 24 -0.42 7.34 -14.44
C PRO A 24 0.25 6.10 -13.84
N SER A 25 1.23 6.31 -12.98
CA SER A 25 1.83 5.24 -12.20
C SER A 25 0.75 4.83 -11.22
N TYR A 26 -0.05 3.82 -11.57
CA TYR A 26 -0.85 3.10 -10.61
C TYR A 26 0.18 2.47 -9.66
N GLY A 27 0.28 2.97 -8.43
CA GLY A 27 1.35 2.66 -7.48
C GLY A 27 1.55 1.16 -7.26
N TRP A 28 1.05 0.61 -6.16
CA TRP A 28 1.08 -0.84 -5.96
C TRP A 28 0.13 -1.61 -6.90
N GLY A 29 -0.78 -0.90 -7.58
CA GLY A 29 -1.88 -1.53 -8.33
C GLY A 29 -2.83 -2.30 -7.40
N VAL A 30 -3.86 -2.92 -7.98
CA VAL A 30 -4.86 -3.68 -7.21
C VAL A 30 -4.20 -4.82 -6.42
N ASP A 31 -3.28 -5.54 -7.06
CA ASP A 31 -2.65 -6.72 -6.47
C ASP A 31 -1.72 -6.37 -5.31
N GLY A 32 -0.89 -5.32 -5.42
CA GLY A 32 -0.02 -4.93 -4.30
C GLY A 32 -0.81 -4.47 -3.07
N HIS A 33 -1.92 -3.74 -3.23
CA HIS A 33 -2.81 -3.40 -2.11
C HIS A 33 -3.50 -4.63 -1.51
N LEU A 34 -3.93 -5.57 -2.36
CA LEU A 34 -4.49 -6.85 -1.94
C LEU A 34 -3.44 -7.61 -1.10
N MET A 35 -2.20 -7.71 -1.57
CA MET A 35 -1.10 -8.37 -0.87
C MET A 35 -0.85 -7.78 0.52
N VAL A 36 -0.68 -6.45 0.61
CA VAL A 36 -0.44 -5.75 1.88
C VAL A 36 -1.56 -6.07 2.89
N CYS A 37 -2.82 -6.00 2.46
CA CYS A 37 -3.94 -6.27 3.33
C CYS A 37 -4.13 -7.74 3.68
N GLN A 38 -3.84 -8.65 2.74
CA GLN A 38 -3.89 -10.08 3.00
C GLN A 38 -2.79 -10.46 4.01
N ILE A 39 -1.56 -9.95 3.85
CA ILE A 39 -0.45 -10.12 4.80
C ILE A 39 -0.82 -9.55 6.18
N ALA A 40 -1.52 -8.43 6.23
CA ALA A 40 -1.96 -7.85 7.50
C ALA A 40 -3.04 -8.70 8.19
N GLN A 41 -4.02 -9.18 7.44
CA GLN A 41 -5.15 -9.91 7.98
C GLN A 41 -4.86 -11.41 8.21
N VAL A 42 -3.80 -11.97 7.59
CA VAL A 42 -3.61 -13.41 7.27
C VAL A 42 -4.50 -14.33 8.08
N HIS A 43 -5.52 -14.81 7.38
CA HIS A 43 -6.47 -15.80 7.83
C HIS A 43 -5.84 -17.20 7.79
N ALA A 44 -4.99 -17.51 8.76
CA ALA A 44 -4.63 -18.90 9.01
C ALA A 44 -5.75 -19.61 9.80
N CYS A 45 -6.98 -19.63 9.25
CA CYS A 45 -8.04 -20.59 9.58
C CYS A 45 -9.34 -20.38 8.78
N ALA A 46 -9.51 -19.29 8.01
CA ALA A 46 -10.85 -18.93 7.48
C ALA A 46 -11.13 -19.33 6.03
N SER A 47 -10.13 -19.75 5.23
CA SER A 47 -10.39 -20.14 3.83
C SER A 47 -11.01 -21.53 3.68
N LEU A 48 -10.90 -22.39 4.69
CA LEU A 48 -11.63 -23.65 4.73
C LEU A 48 -12.94 -23.42 5.50
N GLN A 49 -13.97 -22.96 4.79
CA GLN A 49 -15.37 -22.93 5.23
C GLN A 49 -15.90 -24.37 5.46
N THR A 50 -15.24 -25.12 6.34
CA THR A 50 -15.61 -26.45 6.77
C THR A 50 -15.79 -26.42 8.29
N PRO A 51 -16.77 -27.14 8.84
CA PRO A 51 -16.97 -27.23 10.29
C PRO A 51 -15.76 -27.78 11.06
N PHE A 52 -14.75 -28.32 10.35
CA PHE A 52 -13.49 -28.77 10.91
C PHE A 52 -12.51 -27.63 11.27
N CYS A 53 -12.58 -26.46 10.63
CA CYS A 53 -11.61 -25.39 10.90
C CYS A 53 -11.79 -24.73 12.27
N ASN A 54 -13.03 -24.54 12.72
CA ASN A 54 -13.30 -24.03 14.08
C ASN A 54 -12.86 -25.01 15.17
N LEU A 55 -13.01 -26.31 14.94
CA LEU A 55 -12.60 -27.32 15.92
C LEU A 55 -11.06 -27.46 15.95
N LEU A 56 -10.40 -27.36 14.79
CA LEU A 56 -8.95 -27.47 14.70
C LEU A 56 -8.23 -26.23 15.27
N CYS A 57 -8.71 -25.00 15.00
CA CYS A 57 -8.14 -23.79 15.60
C CYS A 57 -8.38 -23.67 17.12
N VAL A 58 -9.48 -24.23 17.64
CA VAL A 58 -9.76 -24.24 19.09
C VAL A 58 -9.00 -25.37 19.80
N LEU A 59 -8.83 -26.54 19.16
CA LEU A 59 -8.13 -27.69 19.74
C LEU A 59 -6.60 -27.63 19.56
N LEU A 60 -6.09 -26.86 18.59
CA LEU A 60 -4.65 -26.67 18.35
C LEU A 60 -4.12 -25.34 18.88
N LYS A 61 -4.68 -24.74 19.96
CA LYS A 61 -3.88 -23.77 20.72
C LYS A 61 -2.70 -24.55 21.29
N PRO A 62 -1.46 -24.45 20.75
CA PRO A 62 -0.35 -25.13 21.35
C PRO A 62 -0.04 -24.31 22.59
N VAL A 63 -0.32 -24.87 23.75
CA VAL A 63 0.53 -24.57 24.90
C VAL A 63 1.92 -25.02 24.44
N THR A 64 2.76 -24.04 24.11
CA THR A 64 4.18 -24.17 23.76
C THR A 64 4.54 -24.69 22.35
N THR A 65 5.41 -23.90 21.69
CA THR A 65 6.33 -24.21 20.57
C THR A 65 5.79 -24.52 19.16
N GLY A 66 6.03 -23.59 18.22
CA GLY A 66 6.43 -23.87 16.83
C GLY A 66 5.33 -24.02 15.77
N ASN A 67 5.22 -23.01 14.90
CA ASN A 67 4.71 -23.06 13.52
C ASN A 67 3.22 -23.37 13.27
N ALA A 68 2.32 -22.62 13.91
CA ALA A 68 1.08 -22.20 13.26
C ALA A 68 1.29 -20.76 12.78
N VAL A 69 1.01 -20.45 11.51
CA VAL A 69 0.91 -19.04 11.07
C VAL A 69 -0.22 -18.45 11.91
N GLN A 70 0.09 -17.66 12.93
CA GLN A 70 -0.93 -16.96 13.70
C GLN A 70 -1.31 -15.73 12.88
N GLY A 71 -2.61 -15.46 12.71
CA GLY A 71 -3.04 -14.21 12.08
C GLY A 71 -2.35 -13.02 12.77
N ARG A 72 -1.87 -12.06 11.99
CA ARG A 72 -1.11 -10.92 12.54
C ARG A 72 -1.98 -9.95 13.33
N LEU A 73 -3.30 -9.98 13.08
CA LEU A 73 -4.26 -9.26 13.90
C LEU A 73 -4.50 -10.01 15.22
N SER A 74 -4.48 -9.26 16.32
CA SER A 74 -5.03 -9.69 17.60
C SER A 74 -6.51 -10.02 17.48
N ASP A 75 -7.05 -10.84 18.38
CA ASP A 75 -8.48 -11.21 18.38
C ASP A 75 -9.39 -9.97 18.41
N ALA A 76 -9.01 -8.94 19.17
CA ALA A 76 -9.75 -7.68 19.26
C ALA A 76 -9.71 -6.90 17.94
N ALA A 77 -8.53 -6.75 17.33
CA ALA A 77 -8.38 -6.09 16.03
C ALA A 77 -9.10 -6.85 14.90
N ALA A 78 -9.01 -8.18 14.88
CA ALA A 78 -9.73 -9.01 13.91
C ALA A 78 -11.26 -8.85 14.05
N ALA A 79 -11.78 -8.80 15.28
CA ALA A 79 -13.19 -8.57 15.53
C ALA A 79 -13.64 -7.17 15.10
N ALA A 80 -12.85 -6.12 15.38
CA ALA A 80 -13.15 -4.76 14.97
C ALA A 80 -13.10 -4.58 13.45
N VAL A 81 -12.09 -5.15 12.78
CA VAL A 81 -12.00 -5.17 11.31
C VAL A 81 -13.23 -5.85 10.72
N LYS A 82 -13.63 -7.02 11.27
CA LYS A 82 -14.84 -7.73 10.83
C LYS A 82 -16.11 -6.89 11.00
N ASP A 83 -16.24 -6.19 12.12
CA ASP A 83 -17.41 -5.34 12.43
C ASP A 83 -17.51 -4.13 11.49
N LEU A 84 -16.37 -3.51 11.18
CA LEU A 84 -16.30 -2.35 10.30
C LEU A 84 -16.42 -2.69 8.81
N LEU A 85 -16.07 -3.91 8.41
CA LEU A 85 -16.18 -4.33 7.01
C LEU A 85 -17.64 -4.50 6.59
N PRO A 86 -18.01 -4.05 5.38
CA PRO A 86 -19.34 -4.28 4.86
C PRO A 86 -19.58 -5.78 4.61
N SER A 87 -20.82 -6.23 4.75
CA SER A 87 -21.16 -7.66 4.66
C SER A 87 -20.74 -8.33 3.35
N TYR A 88 -20.76 -7.59 2.23
CA TYR A 88 -20.35 -8.09 0.92
C TYR A 88 -18.85 -8.38 0.81
N ALA A 89 -18.02 -7.82 1.69
CA ALA A 89 -16.59 -8.13 1.75
C ALA A 89 -16.32 -9.54 2.31
N GLY A 90 -17.31 -10.19 2.94
CA GLY A 90 -17.15 -11.55 3.44
C GLY A 90 -16.04 -11.70 4.49
N ASN A 91 -15.84 -10.67 5.34
CA ASN A 91 -14.73 -10.56 6.28
C ASN A 91 -13.34 -10.52 5.61
N ASN A 92 -13.26 -10.23 4.31
CA ASN A 92 -12.00 -10.13 3.59
C ASN A 92 -11.60 -8.66 3.36
N LEU A 93 -10.68 -8.14 4.17
CA LEU A 93 -10.19 -6.76 4.06
C LEU A 93 -9.50 -6.52 2.70
N SER A 94 -8.74 -7.50 2.22
CA SER A 94 -7.97 -7.36 0.97
C SER A 94 -8.86 -7.11 -0.24
N SER A 95 -10.10 -7.63 -0.23
CA SER A 95 -11.09 -7.41 -1.30
C SER A 95 -11.51 -5.94 -1.49
N LEU A 96 -11.21 -5.07 -0.53
CA LEU A 96 -11.54 -3.65 -0.56
C LEU A 96 -10.33 -2.73 -0.37
N CYS A 97 -9.11 -3.27 -0.37
CA CYS A 97 -7.93 -2.45 -0.14
C CYS A 97 -7.54 -1.57 -1.32
N SER A 98 -8.09 -1.80 -2.51
CA SER A 98 -7.99 -0.88 -3.65
C SER A 98 -9.11 0.16 -3.69
N TRP A 99 -10.11 0.11 -2.79
CA TRP A 99 -11.29 0.97 -2.87
C TRP A 99 -10.98 2.48 -2.87
N ALA A 100 -9.92 2.90 -2.18
CA ALA A 100 -9.55 4.32 -2.14
C ALA A 100 -9.18 4.87 -3.53
N ASP A 101 -8.56 4.04 -4.37
CA ASP A 101 -8.27 4.38 -5.77
C ASP A 101 -9.54 4.56 -6.60
N ASP A 102 -10.57 3.73 -6.37
CA ASP A 102 -11.85 3.81 -7.10
C ASP A 102 -12.60 5.11 -6.81
N VAL A 103 -12.44 5.65 -5.59
CA VAL A 103 -13.16 6.83 -5.15
C VAL A 103 -12.39 8.13 -5.31
N LYS A 104 -11.10 8.14 -5.68
CA LYS A 104 -10.32 9.39 -5.78
C LYS A 104 -10.85 10.40 -6.79
N PHE A 105 -11.56 9.94 -7.83
CA PHE A 105 -12.26 10.80 -8.78
C PHE A 105 -13.63 11.26 -8.30
N ARG A 106 -14.27 10.53 -7.39
CA ARG A 106 -15.53 10.96 -6.76
C ARG A 106 -15.28 11.89 -5.58
N TYR A 107 -14.20 11.62 -4.86
CA TYR A 107 -13.70 12.35 -3.71
C TYR A 107 -12.39 13.01 -4.12
N HIS A 108 -12.45 14.01 -5.00
CA HIS A 108 -11.25 14.69 -5.51
C HIS A 108 -10.29 15.15 -4.41
N TRP A 109 -10.83 15.49 -3.25
CA TRP A 109 -10.05 15.86 -2.06
C TRP A 109 -9.12 14.73 -1.57
N SER A 110 -9.40 13.47 -1.87
CA SER A 110 -8.58 12.32 -1.45
C SER A 110 -7.41 12.06 -2.39
N SER A 111 -7.41 12.62 -3.60
CA SER A 111 -6.34 12.39 -4.60
C SER A 111 -4.93 12.68 -4.07
N PRO A 112 -4.63 13.83 -3.46
CA PRO A 112 -3.28 14.10 -2.93
C PRO A 112 -2.93 13.26 -1.69
N LEU A 113 -3.89 12.51 -1.13
CA LEU A 113 -3.64 11.67 0.04
C LEU A 113 -2.96 10.34 -0.30
N HIS A 114 -2.76 10.02 -1.58
CA HIS A 114 -2.12 8.78 -2.03
C HIS A 114 -0.60 8.87 -2.15
N TYR A 115 -0.01 10.08 -2.06
CA TYR A 115 1.42 10.27 -2.28
C TYR A 115 2.02 11.39 -1.42
N ILE A 116 3.33 11.56 -1.54
CA ILE A 116 4.12 12.68 -1.02
C ILE A 116 5.08 13.12 -2.13
N ASP A 117 5.05 14.39 -2.49
CA ASP A 117 6.05 14.98 -3.37
C ASP A 117 7.25 15.48 -2.56
N THR A 118 8.45 15.01 -2.92
CA THR A 118 9.71 15.48 -2.33
C THR A 118 10.53 16.25 -3.38
N PRO A 119 11.33 17.25 -2.98
CA PRO A 119 12.19 17.98 -3.93
C PRO A 119 13.15 17.05 -4.69
N ASP A 120 13.29 17.32 -6.00
CA ASP A 120 14.13 16.54 -6.90
C ASP A 120 15.56 16.37 -6.40
N GLY A 121 16.07 15.14 -6.48
CA GLY A 121 17.45 14.79 -6.11
C GLY A 121 17.78 14.91 -4.61
N LEU A 122 16.83 15.34 -3.77
CA LEU A 122 17.09 15.56 -2.36
C LEU A 122 17.14 14.25 -1.55
N CYS A 123 16.43 13.22 -2.01
CA CYS A 123 16.44 11.86 -1.43
C CYS A 123 16.20 11.82 0.08
N THR A 124 15.47 12.80 0.61
CA THR A 124 15.08 12.87 2.03
C THR A 124 13.65 13.36 2.12
N TYR A 125 12.97 12.94 3.17
CA TYR A 125 11.60 13.34 3.48
C TYR A 125 11.57 14.18 4.76
N SER A 126 10.72 15.20 4.79
CA SER A 126 10.40 15.98 5.98
C SER A 126 8.91 16.35 5.98
N TYR A 127 8.16 15.94 7.00
CA TYR A 127 6.72 16.17 7.09
C TYR A 127 6.33 17.64 6.87
N ASP A 128 7.01 18.58 7.55
CA ASP A 128 6.68 20.01 7.45
C ASP A 128 6.93 20.62 6.07
N ARG A 129 7.88 20.06 5.32
CA ARG A 129 8.26 20.53 3.99
C ARG A 129 7.38 19.90 2.91
N ASP A 130 7.14 18.60 3.03
CA ASP A 130 6.65 17.73 1.95
C ASP A 130 5.20 17.32 2.13
N CYS A 131 4.67 17.24 3.36
CA CYS A 131 3.30 16.79 3.57
C CYS A 131 2.29 17.92 3.37
N LYS A 132 1.96 18.18 2.10
CA LYS A 132 1.00 19.17 1.62
C LYS A 132 0.48 18.77 0.24
N ASP A 133 -0.67 19.30 -0.16
CA ASP A 133 -1.17 19.16 -1.52
C ASP A 133 -0.63 20.26 -2.46
N GLU A 134 -1.07 20.25 -3.71
CA GLU A 134 -0.69 21.22 -4.76
C GLU A 134 -1.00 22.68 -4.38
N ASP A 135 -2.05 22.90 -3.58
CA ASP A 135 -2.43 24.23 -3.06
C ASP A 135 -1.60 24.64 -1.82
N GLY A 136 -0.68 23.78 -1.37
CA GLY A 136 0.18 24.00 -0.21
C GLY A 136 -0.51 23.79 1.14
N VAL A 137 -1.69 23.16 1.16
CA VAL A 137 -2.42 22.88 2.40
C VAL A 137 -1.74 21.74 3.15
N LYS A 138 -1.17 22.08 4.31
CA LYS A 138 -0.42 21.13 5.14
C LYS A 138 -1.25 19.93 5.59
N GLY A 139 -0.59 18.79 5.72
CA GLY A 139 -1.17 17.52 6.18
C GLY A 139 -1.96 16.76 5.11
N ARG A 140 -2.05 17.29 3.89
CA ARG A 140 -2.74 16.64 2.76
C ARG A 140 -1.76 15.85 1.90
N CYS A 141 -1.24 14.78 2.50
CA CYS A 141 -0.36 13.80 1.87
C CYS A 141 -0.64 12.41 2.48
N VAL A 142 -0.04 11.34 1.96
CA VAL A 142 -0.26 9.98 2.49
C VAL A 142 0.14 9.82 3.97
N ALA A 143 1.22 10.46 4.43
CA ALA A 143 1.60 10.42 5.84
C ALA A 143 0.57 11.11 6.74
N GLY A 144 0.07 12.27 6.31
CA GLY A 144 -1.00 12.99 7.02
C GLY A 144 -2.32 12.21 7.02
N ALA A 145 -2.64 11.52 5.92
CA ALA A 145 -3.82 10.68 5.80
C ALA A 145 -3.76 9.49 6.78
N ILE A 146 -2.63 8.79 6.87
CA ILE A 146 -2.41 7.71 7.84
C ILE A 146 -2.65 8.20 9.27
N ASN A 147 -2.07 9.34 9.65
CA ASN A 147 -2.27 9.95 10.97
C ASN A 147 -3.76 10.29 11.23
N ASN A 148 -4.43 10.87 10.23
CA ASN A 148 -5.84 11.25 10.31
C ASN A 148 -6.74 10.02 10.51
N TYR A 149 -6.68 9.04 9.62
CA TYR A 149 -7.56 7.87 9.67
C TYR A 149 -7.25 6.95 10.85
N THR A 150 -5.99 6.88 11.29
CA THR A 150 -5.62 6.26 12.57
C THR A 150 -6.32 6.95 13.73
N SER A 151 -6.30 8.28 13.78
CA SER A 151 -6.97 9.06 14.83
C SER A 151 -8.50 8.88 14.82
N GLN A 152 -9.10 8.76 13.64
CA GLN A 152 -10.54 8.47 13.51
C GLN A 152 -10.89 7.07 14.05
N LEU A 153 -10.10 6.05 13.70
CA LEU A 153 -10.36 4.68 14.14
C LEU A 153 -10.17 4.49 15.65
N LEU A 154 -9.34 5.29 16.32
CA LEU A 154 -9.23 5.31 17.79
C LEU A 154 -10.55 5.69 18.48
N THR A 155 -11.53 6.23 17.76
CA THR A 155 -12.87 6.52 18.30
C THR A 155 -13.82 5.32 18.28
N TYR A 156 -13.40 4.19 17.69
CA TYR A 156 -14.17 2.95 17.65
C TYR A 156 -14.53 2.46 19.07
N GLY A 157 -15.78 2.05 19.26
CA GLY A 157 -16.30 1.64 20.57
C GLY A 157 -16.55 2.77 21.57
N GLY A 158 -16.32 4.03 21.18
CA GLY A 158 -16.59 5.20 22.03
C GLY A 158 -18.09 5.46 22.27
N SER A 159 -18.42 6.04 23.41
CA SER A 159 -19.81 6.30 23.86
C SER A 159 -20.53 7.45 23.13
N SER A 160 -19.85 8.15 22.22
CA SER A 160 -20.39 9.29 21.47
C SER A 160 -20.85 8.83 20.08
N ALA A 161 -21.86 9.50 19.50
CA ALA A 161 -22.26 9.22 18.12
C ALA A 161 -21.03 9.30 17.19
N PRO A 162 -20.84 8.34 16.26
CA PRO A 162 -19.68 8.35 15.37
C PRO A 162 -19.69 9.64 14.53
N GLN A 163 -18.73 10.52 14.77
CA GLN A 163 -18.51 11.71 13.93
C GLN A 163 -18.02 11.32 12.53
N TYR A 164 -17.38 10.15 12.43
CA TYR A 164 -16.69 9.66 11.23
C TYR A 164 -17.30 8.36 10.74
N ASN A 165 -17.21 8.13 9.43
CA ASN A 165 -17.48 6.83 8.84
C ASN A 165 -16.25 5.93 9.06
N LEU A 166 -16.29 5.09 10.10
CA LEU A 166 -15.15 4.26 10.49
C LEU A 166 -14.85 3.13 9.49
N THR A 167 -15.84 2.69 8.70
CA THR A 167 -15.58 1.79 7.57
C THR A 167 -14.70 2.49 6.54
N GLN A 168 -15.01 3.73 6.15
CA GLN A 168 -14.15 4.49 5.25
C GLN A 168 -12.77 4.74 5.85
N ALA A 169 -12.69 5.05 7.15
CA ALA A 169 -11.42 5.24 7.82
C ALA A 169 -10.54 3.97 7.79
N LEU A 170 -11.14 2.80 7.98
CA LEU A 170 -10.46 1.50 7.85
C LEU A 170 -9.94 1.31 6.43
N LEU A 171 -10.79 1.47 5.41
CA LEU A 171 -10.40 1.25 4.02
C LEU A 171 -9.32 2.24 3.56
N PHE A 172 -9.44 3.52 3.92
CA PHE A 172 -8.41 4.52 3.63
C PHE A 172 -7.10 4.20 4.34
N LEU A 173 -7.11 3.90 5.65
CA LEU A 173 -5.89 3.57 6.38
C LEU A 173 -5.19 2.35 5.77
N SER A 174 -5.94 1.29 5.47
CA SER A 174 -5.41 0.07 4.87
C SER A 174 -4.77 0.32 3.51
N HIS A 175 -5.42 1.12 2.66
CA HIS A 175 -4.89 1.51 1.36
C HIS A 175 -3.63 2.38 1.49
N PHE A 176 -3.68 3.43 2.31
CA PHE A 176 -2.58 4.39 2.45
C PHE A 176 -1.34 3.81 3.12
N ILE A 177 -1.49 2.81 3.99
CA ILE A 177 -0.33 2.04 4.47
C ILE A 177 0.31 1.25 3.31
N GLY A 178 -0.46 0.75 2.35
CA GLY A 178 0.10 0.26 1.09
C GLY A 178 0.87 1.35 0.35
N ASP A 179 0.20 2.45 0.01
CA ASP A 179 0.77 3.56 -0.76
C ASP A 179 2.09 4.08 -0.18
N ILE A 180 2.15 4.32 1.13
CA ILE A 180 3.37 4.88 1.73
C ILE A 180 4.57 3.93 1.67
N HIS A 181 4.35 2.63 1.46
CA HIS A 181 5.42 1.65 1.26
C HIS A 181 5.81 1.48 -0.22
N GLN A 182 5.06 2.10 -1.13
CA GLN A 182 5.30 2.02 -2.57
C GLN A 182 6.65 2.65 -2.93
N VAL A 183 7.33 2.00 -3.86
CA VAL A 183 8.61 2.48 -4.43
C VAL A 183 8.62 2.35 -5.97
N TRP A 184 7.76 1.50 -6.55
CA TRP A 184 7.59 1.28 -8.00
C TRP A 184 6.12 1.16 -8.38
N ASP A 185 5.84 1.29 -9.67
CA ASP A 185 4.56 0.88 -10.25
C ASP A 185 4.29 -0.63 -10.10
N ALA A 186 3.10 -1.05 -10.52
CA ALA A 186 2.65 -2.43 -10.39
C ALA A 186 3.40 -3.44 -11.28
N ASN A 187 4.27 -3.01 -12.20
CA ASN A 187 4.82 -3.90 -13.22
C ASN A 187 5.73 -4.98 -12.62
N ILE A 188 6.59 -4.66 -11.65
CA ILE A 188 7.45 -5.67 -11.01
C ILE A 188 6.61 -6.77 -10.34
N ILE A 189 5.47 -6.40 -9.76
CA ILE A 189 4.56 -7.35 -9.10
C ILE A 189 3.90 -8.23 -10.15
N GLN A 190 3.32 -7.63 -11.19
CA GLN A 190 2.65 -8.34 -12.28
C GLN A 190 3.60 -9.31 -12.98
N THR A 191 4.82 -8.88 -13.32
CA THR A 191 5.85 -9.75 -13.88
C THR A 191 6.21 -10.89 -12.92
N THR A 192 6.30 -10.61 -11.62
CA THR A 192 6.60 -11.66 -10.62
C THR A 192 5.48 -12.69 -10.54
N GLU A 193 4.23 -12.25 -10.57
CA GLU A 193 3.06 -13.13 -10.59
C GLU A 193 3.08 -14.02 -11.83
N ASP A 194 3.22 -13.41 -13.02
CA ASP A 194 3.23 -14.11 -14.30
C ASP A 194 4.38 -15.14 -14.42
N ASP A 195 5.59 -14.77 -13.98
CA ASP A 195 6.80 -15.60 -14.18
C ASP A 195 6.99 -16.68 -13.11
N PHE A 196 6.59 -16.43 -11.85
CA PHE A 196 6.93 -17.31 -10.71
C PHE A 196 5.74 -17.96 -10.03
N TYR A 197 4.54 -17.36 -10.07
CA TYR A 197 3.42 -17.78 -9.24
C TYR A 197 2.15 -18.14 -10.03
N GLY A 198 2.10 -17.90 -11.35
CA GLY A 198 1.01 -18.33 -12.22
C GLY A 198 -0.29 -17.55 -11.99
N THR A 199 -1.46 -18.22 -11.94
CA THR A 199 -2.80 -17.59 -12.02
C THR A 199 -3.27 -16.91 -10.73
N GLY A 200 -2.38 -16.35 -9.91
CA GLY A 200 -2.80 -15.42 -8.86
C GLY A 200 -1.80 -15.15 -7.76
N VAL A 201 -1.99 -13.98 -7.16
CA VAL A 201 -1.22 -13.39 -6.06
C VAL A 201 -1.11 -14.22 -4.76
N ALA A 202 -1.88 -15.29 -4.60
CA ALA A 202 -1.95 -16.07 -3.36
C ALA A 202 -0.61 -16.75 -3.01
N ASP A 203 0.03 -17.43 -3.97
CA ASP A 203 1.29 -18.13 -3.73
C ASP A 203 2.43 -17.13 -3.44
N TYR A 204 2.36 -15.94 -4.04
CA TYR A 204 3.30 -14.87 -3.76
C TYR A 204 3.15 -14.34 -2.33
N ILE A 205 1.91 -14.15 -1.87
CA ILE A 205 1.62 -13.78 -0.47
C ILE A 205 2.13 -14.85 0.50
N ASP A 206 1.97 -16.13 0.19
CA ASP A 206 2.47 -17.23 1.01
C ASP A 206 4.00 -17.26 1.08
N ALA A 207 4.68 -17.00 -0.04
CA ALA A 207 6.13 -16.87 -0.07
C ALA A 207 6.63 -15.70 0.80
N LEU A 208 6.00 -14.52 0.69
CA LEU A 208 6.34 -13.39 1.56
C LEU A 208 6.04 -13.69 3.02
N THR A 209 4.90 -14.30 3.32
CA THR A 209 4.52 -14.69 4.70
C THR A 209 5.54 -15.65 5.30
N THR A 210 6.03 -16.61 4.50
CA THR A 210 7.09 -17.54 4.88
C THR A 210 8.37 -16.79 5.23
N ASN A 211 8.81 -15.84 4.39
CA ASN A 211 9.99 -15.02 4.66
C ASN A 211 9.82 -14.16 5.92
N ILE A 212 8.63 -13.60 6.16
CA ILE A 212 8.37 -12.82 7.36
C ILE A 212 8.51 -13.69 8.64
N THR A 213 8.05 -14.94 8.61
CA THR A 213 8.21 -15.87 9.74
C THR A 213 9.58 -16.57 9.80
N GLY A 214 10.35 -16.50 8.72
CA GLY A 214 11.65 -17.14 8.56
C GLY A 214 12.77 -16.10 8.48
N GLU A 215 13.22 -15.82 7.25
CA GLU A 215 14.38 -14.95 6.96
C GLU A 215 14.32 -13.58 7.65
N TRP A 216 13.15 -12.95 7.68
CA TRP A 216 12.97 -11.61 8.25
C TRP A 216 12.47 -11.62 9.69
N SER A 217 12.32 -12.78 10.32
CA SER A 217 11.74 -12.91 11.66
C SER A 217 12.44 -12.03 12.72
N GLU A 218 13.76 -11.89 12.63
CA GLU A 218 14.54 -11.03 13.54
C GLU A 218 14.32 -9.52 13.29
N GLN A 219 13.90 -9.13 12.08
CA GLN A 219 13.64 -7.74 11.70
C GLN A 219 12.20 -7.32 12.01
N VAL A 220 11.25 -8.27 11.99
CA VAL A 220 9.81 -8.01 12.19
C VAL A 220 9.49 -7.18 13.43
N PRO A 221 10.07 -7.44 14.63
CA PRO A 221 9.81 -6.61 15.80
C PRO A 221 10.10 -5.13 15.56
N SER A 222 11.19 -4.82 14.85
CA SER A 222 11.54 -3.43 14.50
C SER A 222 10.58 -2.79 13.51
N TRP A 223 9.91 -3.59 12.67
CA TRP A 223 8.89 -3.09 11.74
C TRP A 223 7.56 -2.84 12.44
N GLU A 224 7.24 -3.67 13.43
CA GLU A 224 6.03 -3.56 14.26
C GLU A 224 6.13 -2.41 15.25
N GLU A 225 7.33 -2.09 15.73
CA GLU A 225 7.56 -1.01 16.68
C GLU A 225 7.33 0.39 16.10
N CYS A 226 6.80 1.25 16.97
CA CYS A 226 6.58 2.66 16.71
C CYS A 226 7.11 3.48 17.89
N GLY A 227 7.36 4.77 17.70
CA GLY A 227 7.78 5.65 18.78
C GLY A 227 6.80 5.66 19.96
N LYS A 228 7.27 6.03 21.15
CA LYS A 228 6.40 6.10 22.34
C LYS A 228 5.19 6.99 22.06
N ASN A 229 3.99 6.50 22.41
CA ASN A 229 2.70 7.16 22.20
C ASN A 229 2.33 7.41 20.73
N GLN A 230 2.94 6.71 19.78
CA GLN A 230 2.56 6.75 18.37
C GLN A 230 1.79 5.47 17.99
N THR A 231 0.57 5.65 17.47
CA THR A 231 -0.25 4.55 16.95
C THR A 231 0.20 4.12 15.55
N ALA A 232 0.70 5.04 14.74
CA ALA A 232 1.32 4.80 13.44
C ALA A 232 2.56 5.69 13.28
N CYS A 233 3.51 5.29 12.42
CA CYS A 233 4.77 6.02 12.21
C CYS A 233 5.03 6.33 10.72
N PRO A 234 4.09 7.02 10.04
CA PRO A 234 4.20 7.23 8.61
C PRO A 234 5.47 7.97 8.18
N ASP A 235 6.05 8.81 9.03
CA ASP A 235 7.30 9.53 8.71
C ASP A 235 8.51 8.60 8.53
N ILE A 236 8.56 7.52 9.30
CA ILE A 236 9.58 6.47 9.14
C ILE A 236 9.36 5.78 7.80
N TYR A 237 8.11 5.43 7.49
CA TYR A 237 7.77 4.68 6.28
C TYR A 237 8.08 5.51 5.02
N ALA A 238 7.72 6.80 5.02
CA ALA A 238 8.02 7.73 3.94
C ALA A 238 9.54 7.94 3.75
N SER A 239 10.29 8.07 4.85
CA SER A 239 11.75 8.22 4.80
C SER A 239 12.44 6.99 4.19
N GLU A 240 11.97 5.80 4.52
CA GLU A 240 12.45 4.55 3.91
C GLU A 240 12.07 4.46 2.43
N SER A 241 10.84 4.86 2.05
CA SER A 241 10.39 4.83 0.66
C SER A 241 11.19 5.77 -0.23
N ILE A 242 11.45 7.02 0.18
CA ILE A 242 12.28 7.94 -0.61
C ILE A 242 13.73 7.46 -0.71
N THR A 243 14.25 6.85 0.36
CA THR A 243 15.58 6.24 0.35
C THR A 243 15.65 5.07 -0.64
N ALA A 244 14.62 4.22 -0.66
CA ALA A 244 14.52 3.11 -1.60
C ALA A 244 14.35 3.60 -3.04
N ALA A 245 13.53 4.63 -3.27
CA ALA A 245 13.31 5.21 -4.59
C ALA A 245 14.63 5.73 -5.19
N CYS A 246 15.42 6.50 -4.41
CA CYS A 246 16.70 7.00 -4.89
C CYS A 246 17.75 5.90 -5.07
N ASN A 247 17.83 4.93 -4.16
CA ASN A 247 18.88 3.91 -4.20
C ASN A 247 18.61 2.80 -5.21
N TRP A 248 17.36 2.59 -5.59
CA TRP A 248 16.96 1.45 -6.39
C TRP A 248 16.07 1.83 -7.57
N ALA A 249 15.00 2.61 -7.38
CA ALA A 249 14.05 2.89 -8.44
C ALA A 249 14.64 3.78 -9.53
N TYR A 250 15.11 4.97 -9.16
CA TYR A 250 15.68 5.94 -10.10
C TYR A 250 17.15 5.67 -10.44
N LYS A 251 17.83 4.81 -9.66
CA LYS A 251 19.26 4.58 -9.82
C LYS A 251 19.58 3.87 -11.14
N GLY A 252 20.28 4.58 -12.02
CA GLY A 252 20.75 4.03 -13.31
C GLY A 252 19.64 3.89 -14.34
N VAL A 253 18.59 4.72 -14.22
CA VAL A 253 17.48 4.81 -15.18
C VAL A 253 17.45 6.22 -15.74
N ASP A 254 17.47 6.33 -17.06
CA ASP A 254 17.24 7.57 -17.79
C ASP A 254 15.90 7.50 -18.55
N GLU A 255 15.39 8.64 -19.00
CA GLU A 255 14.22 8.68 -19.89
C GLU A 255 14.45 7.79 -21.13
N ASP A 256 13.41 7.06 -21.55
CA ASP A 256 13.44 6.07 -22.64
C ASP A 256 14.30 4.81 -22.39
N SER A 257 14.74 4.56 -21.16
CA SER A 257 15.40 3.31 -20.82
C SER A 257 14.46 2.11 -20.96
N THR A 258 14.90 1.07 -21.67
CA THR A 258 14.27 -0.25 -21.59
C THR A 258 14.82 -0.98 -20.37
N LEU A 259 13.97 -1.24 -19.39
CA LEU A 259 14.33 -1.98 -18.18
C LEU A 259 14.30 -3.48 -18.47
N ASP A 260 15.39 -4.18 -18.18
CA ASP A 260 15.60 -5.59 -18.49
C ASP A 260 15.56 -6.50 -17.24
N ASP A 261 15.83 -7.78 -17.43
CA ASP A 261 15.86 -8.79 -16.36
C ASP A 261 16.85 -8.45 -15.24
N ALA A 262 17.93 -7.73 -15.55
CA ALA A 262 18.92 -7.31 -14.56
C ALA A 262 18.34 -6.21 -13.66
N TYR A 263 17.57 -5.28 -14.23
CA TYR A 263 16.81 -4.32 -13.45
C TYR A 263 15.78 -5.05 -12.57
N PHE A 264 14.95 -5.91 -13.15
CA PHE A 264 13.93 -6.66 -12.43
C PHE A 264 14.52 -7.45 -11.24
N SER A 265 15.52 -8.30 -11.51
CA SER A 265 16.10 -9.21 -10.52
C SER A 265 16.77 -8.47 -9.35
N SER A 266 17.34 -7.30 -9.62
CA SER A 266 18.00 -6.49 -8.57
C SER A 266 17.02 -5.67 -7.72
N ARG A 267 15.81 -5.40 -8.22
CA ARG A 267 14.80 -4.56 -7.53
C ARG A 267 13.72 -5.39 -6.84
N LEU A 268 13.41 -6.58 -7.35
CA LEU A 268 12.42 -7.49 -6.76
C LEU A 268 12.62 -7.71 -5.24
N PRO A 269 13.84 -7.92 -4.71
CA PRO A 269 14.02 -8.07 -3.26
C PRO A 269 13.57 -6.84 -2.45
N VAL A 270 13.72 -5.64 -3.01
CA VAL A 270 13.26 -4.39 -2.37
C VAL A 270 11.74 -4.32 -2.40
N VAL A 271 11.11 -4.64 -3.54
CA VAL A 271 9.64 -4.71 -3.67
C VAL A 271 9.05 -5.71 -2.66
N ASN A 272 9.61 -6.93 -2.59
CA ASN A 272 9.22 -7.96 -1.63
C ASN A 272 9.28 -7.45 -0.18
N LEU A 273 10.37 -6.77 0.17
CA LEU A 273 10.56 -6.21 1.50
C LEU A 273 9.50 -5.13 1.81
N ARG A 274 9.19 -4.25 0.86
CA ARG A 274 8.20 -3.19 1.06
C ARG A 274 6.77 -3.70 1.19
N LEU A 275 6.38 -4.71 0.40
CA LEU A 275 5.09 -5.40 0.55
C LEU A 275 4.95 -6.03 1.93
N ALA A 276 5.98 -6.75 2.36
CA ALA A 276 6.03 -7.39 3.67
C ALA A 276 5.96 -6.38 4.82
N GLN A 277 6.75 -5.30 4.75
CA GLN A 277 6.73 -4.22 5.73
C GLN A 277 5.36 -3.55 5.79
N GLY A 278 4.73 -3.27 4.64
CA GLY A 278 3.38 -2.71 4.57
C GLY A 278 2.35 -3.57 5.30
N GLY A 279 2.34 -4.89 5.04
CA GLY A 279 1.41 -5.80 5.70
C GLY A 279 1.65 -5.95 7.20
N VAL A 280 2.91 -6.08 7.62
CA VAL A 280 3.31 -6.16 9.04
C VAL A 280 2.92 -4.88 9.78
N ARG A 281 3.20 -3.70 9.20
CA ARG A 281 2.90 -2.40 9.81
C ARG A 281 1.41 -2.10 9.83
N LEU A 282 0.65 -2.52 8.82
CA LEU A 282 -0.80 -2.41 8.83
C LEU A 282 -1.39 -3.23 10.00
N ALA A 283 -0.98 -4.50 10.14
CA ALA A 283 -1.43 -5.33 11.25
C ALA A 283 -1.05 -4.74 12.62
N ALA A 284 0.20 -4.33 12.80
CA ALA A 284 0.67 -3.73 14.04
C ALA A 284 -0.08 -2.42 14.38
N THR A 285 -0.39 -1.61 13.37
CA THR A 285 -1.17 -0.37 13.54
C THR A 285 -2.60 -0.67 13.96
N LEU A 286 -3.29 -1.61 13.27
CA LEU A 286 -4.65 -2.03 13.65
C LEU A 286 -4.69 -2.65 15.04
N ASN A 287 -3.66 -3.42 15.43
CA ASN A 287 -3.51 -3.95 16.78
C ASN A 287 -3.37 -2.85 17.83
N ARG A 288 -2.63 -1.77 17.56
CA ARG A 288 -2.55 -0.64 18.49
C ARG A 288 -3.84 0.18 18.57
N ILE A 289 -4.64 0.19 17.50
CA ILE A 289 -5.91 0.93 17.46
C ILE A 289 -7.00 0.18 18.23
N PHE A 290 -7.10 -1.13 18.04
CA PHE A 290 -8.23 -1.94 18.51
C PHE A 290 -7.90 -2.93 19.63
N GLY A 291 -6.61 -3.09 19.95
CA GLY A 291 -6.12 -4.02 20.99
C GLY A 291 -6.08 -3.43 22.40
#